data_AF-A0A1E5DZL9-F1
#
_entry.id   AF-A0A1E5DZL9-F1
#
_cell.length_a   1.000
_cell.length_b   1.000
_cell.length_c   1.000
_cell.angle_alpha   90.00
_cell.angle_beta   90.00
_cell.angle_gamma   90.00
#
_symmetry.space_group_name_H-M   'P 1'
#
loop_
_entity.id
_entity.type
_entity.pdbx_description
1 polymer ?
#
loop_
_entity_poly.entity_id
_entity_poly.type
_entity_poly.pdbx_seq_one_letter_code
_entity_poly.pdbx_strand_id
1 'polypeptide(L)'
;MFINKFIAALSAAILALLLLLSPQVLAENMDLSPMPVTLSCQKDGDKITLTFSNTEPATISIKIETNNGNQMVSSSNRSSTSRMSFSANNLPMKVNLSSQDESHDYIVDDGCQVKEVN
;
A
#
# COMPACT_ATOMS: atom_id res chain seq x y z
N MET A 1 -53.53 7.41 33.04
CA MET A 1 -52.17 6.87 33.31
C MET A 1 -51.75 5.94 32.18
N PHE A 2 -51.47 6.48 30.99
CA PHE A 2 -51.14 5.68 29.79
C PHE A 2 -50.22 6.46 28.84
N ILE A 3 -49.08 6.95 29.32
CA ILE A 3 -48.07 7.59 28.47
C ILE A 3 -46.72 7.22 29.05
N ASN A 4 -46.21 6.00 28.80
CA ASN A 4 -44.83 5.65 29.20
C ASN A 4 -44.29 4.34 28.57
N LYS A 5 -44.73 3.93 27.37
CA LYS A 5 -44.25 2.68 26.75
C LYS A 5 -43.82 2.76 25.27
N PHE A 6 -43.76 3.94 24.66
CA PHE A 6 -43.49 4.08 23.21
C PHE A 6 -42.12 4.65 22.83
N ILE A 7 -41.15 4.76 23.75
CA ILE A 7 -39.84 5.39 23.45
C ILE A 7 -38.69 4.36 23.35
N ALA A 8 -38.89 3.08 23.68
CA ALA A 8 -37.81 2.10 23.72
C ALA A 8 -37.53 1.35 22.39
N ALA A 9 -38.34 1.55 21.34
CA ALA A 9 -38.27 0.73 20.12
C ALA A 9 -37.59 1.42 18.91
N LEU A 10 -37.18 2.69 19.04
CA LEU A 10 -36.65 3.47 17.90
C LEU A 10 -35.11 3.64 17.90
N SER A 11 -34.38 2.99 18.80
CA SER A 11 -32.91 3.11 18.90
C SER A 11 -32.12 1.95 18.29
N ALA A 12 -32.77 0.84 17.92
CA ALA A 12 -32.07 -0.33 17.39
C ALA A 12 -31.85 -0.30 15.86
N ALA A 13 -32.54 0.58 15.13
CA ALA A 13 -32.45 0.62 13.66
C ALA A 13 -31.29 1.49 13.13
N ILE A 14 -30.73 2.39 13.94
CA ILE A 14 -29.67 3.32 13.49
C ILE A 14 -28.27 2.70 13.69
N LEU A 15 -28.10 1.73 14.58
CA LEU A 15 -26.79 1.13 14.86
C LEU A 15 -26.35 0.10 13.79
N ALA A 16 -27.26 -0.41 12.96
CA ALA A 16 -26.93 -1.37 11.91
C ALA A 16 -26.45 -0.70 10.59
N LEU A 17 -26.70 0.61 10.41
CA LEU A 17 -26.39 1.30 9.16
C LEU A 17 -24.95 1.84 9.08
N LEU A 18 -24.20 1.84 10.18
CA LEU A 18 -22.81 2.34 10.24
C LEU A 18 -21.75 1.26 10.01
N LEU A 19 -22.12 -0.02 9.90
CA LEU A 19 -21.17 -1.13 9.69
C LEU A 19 -20.87 -1.44 8.21
N LEU A 20 -21.48 -0.71 7.26
CA LEU A 20 -21.28 -0.94 5.82
C LEU A 20 -20.30 0.06 5.16
N LEU A 21 -19.75 1.00 5.92
CA LEU A 21 -18.66 1.86 5.47
C LEU A 21 -17.31 1.18 5.76
N SER A 22 -17.12 -0.03 5.24
CA SER A 22 -15.79 -0.62 5.20
C SER A 22 -14.95 0.19 4.20
N PRO A 23 -13.80 0.76 4.60
CA PRO A 23 -12.89 1.41 3.66
C PRO A 23 -12.42 0.35 2.67
N GLN A 24 -12.86 0.51 1.42
CA GLN A 24 -12.41 -0.32 0.32
C GLN A 24 -10.94 0.03 0.08
N VAL A 25 -10.05 -0.85 0.53
CA VAL A 25 -8.62 -0.68 0.30
C VAL A 25 -8.36 -0.98 -1.17
N LEU A 26 -8.38 0.05 -2.02
CA LEU A 26 -7.91 -0.05 -3.39
C LEU A 26 -6.39 -0.21 -3.36
N ALA A 27 -5.92 -1.44 -3.54
CA ALA A 27 -4.53 -1.70 -3.90
C ALA A 27 -4.40 -1.50 -5.42
N GLU A 28 -3.67 -0.48 -5.83
CA GLU A 28 -3.32 -0.27 -7.24
C GLU A 28 -2.09 -1.13 -7.55
N ASN A 29 -2.21 -2.08 -8.48
CA ASN A 29 -1.09 -2.89 -8.96
C ASN A 29 -0.60 -2.27 -10.28
N MET A 30 0.64 -1.82 -10.30
CA MET A 30 1.28 -1.35 -11.53
C MET A 30 2.21 -2.45 -12.07
N ASP A 31 2.00 -2.84 -13.33
CA ASP A 31 2.93 -3.66 -14.09
C ASP A 31 4.07 -2.74 -14.59
N LEU A 32 5.31 -3.11 -14.29
CA LEU A 32 6.50 -2.29 -14.52
C LEU A 32 7.34 -2.79 -15.71
N SER A 33 6.70 -3.45 -16.67
CA SER A 33 7.31 -3.87 -17.94
C SER A 33 8.16 -2.74 -18.55
N PRO A 34 9.47 -2.94 -18.82
CA PRO A 34 10.15 -4.23 -19.06
C PRO A 34 10.68 -4.96 -17.83
N MET A 35 10.66 -4.37 -16.63
CA MET A 35 11.13 -5.08 -15.44
C MET A 35 10.16 -6.20 -15.04
N PRO A 36 10.65 -7.40 -14.72
CA PRO A 36 9.81 -8.52 -14.30
C PRO A 36 9.41 -8.39 -12.82
N VAL A 37 8.91 -7.23 -12.41
CA VAL A 37 8.50 -6.94 -11.03
C VAL A 37 7.24 -6.09 -11.03
N THR A 38 6.27 -6.45 -10.20
CA THR A 38 5.12 -5.58 -9.90
C THR A 38 5.35 -4.91 -8.56
N LEU A 39 5.07 -3.60 -8.48
CA LEU A 39 5.03 -2.85 -7.24
C LEU A 39 3.58 -2.46 -6.93
N SER A 40 3.14 -2.78 -5.72
CA SER A 40 1.85 -2.31 -5.22
C SER A 40 1.97 -1.70 -3.83
N CYS A 41 1.10 -0.74 -3.57
CA CYS A 41 1.02 -0.02 -2.31
C CYS A 41 -0.36 -0.22 -1.70
N GLN A 42 -0.38 -0.54 -0.41
CA GLN A 42 -1.61 -0.65 0.37
C GLN A 42 -1.51 0.23 1.62
N LYS A 43 -2.54 1.05 1.87
CA LYS A 43 -2.67 1.87 3.08
C LYS A 43 -3.78 1.32 3.98
N ASP A 44 -3.43 1.07 5.23
CA ASP A 44 -4.35 0.65 6.29
C ASP A 44 -4.11 1.53 7.53
N GLY A 45 -4.93 2.58 7.68
CA GLY A 45 -4.70 3.63 8.67
C GLY A 45 -3.32 4.29 8.49
N ASP A 46 -2.50 4.23 9.54
CA ASP A 46 -1.13 4.76 9.57
C ASP A 46 -0.08 3.79 9.03
N LYS A 47 -0.47 2.59 8.61
CA LYS A 47 0.43 1.57 8.07
C LYS A 47 0.40 1.59 6.54
N ILE A 48 1.58 1.74 5.94
CA ILE A 48 1.80 1.57 4.51
C ILE A 48 2.47 0.23 4.29
N THR A 49 1.97 -0.57 3.36
CA THR A 49 2.59 -1.85 2.96
C THR A 49 2.92 -1.79 1.49
N LEU A 50 4.20 -1.89 1.16
CA LEU A 50 4.68 -2.08 -0.19
C LEU A 50 4.84 -3.58 -0.46
N THR A 51 4.28 -4.06 -1.56
CA THR A 51 4.45 -5.43 -2.02
C THR A 51 5.17 -5.42 -3.36
N PHE A 52 6.30 -6.13 -3.41
CA PHE A 52 7.10 -6.35 -4.59
C PHE A 52 6.93 -7.81 -4.99
N SER A 53 6.52 -8.11 -6.22
CA SER A 53 6.42 -9.49 -6.70
C SER A 53 7.17 -9.64 -8.01
N ASN A 54 8.14 -10.56 -8.03
CA ASN A 54 8.87 -10.87 -9.25
C ASN A 54 7.98 -11.76 -10.15
N THR A 55 7.66 -11.27 -11.34
CA THR A 55 6.87 -12.01 -12.34
C THR A 55 7.71 -13.06 -13.06
N GLU A 56 9.03 -12.88 -13.12
CA GLU A 56 9.99 -13.84 -13.67
C GLU A 56 11.16 -14.11 -12.72
N PRO A 57 11.92 -15.20 -12.90
CA PRO A 57 13.11 -15.48 -12.10
C PRO A 57 14.26 -14.49 -12.38
N ALA A 58 14.25 -13.35 -11.69
CA ALA A 58 15.32 -12.35 -11.74
C ALA A 58 15.83 -12.00 -10.33
N THR A 59 17.02 -11.39 -10.26
CA THR A 59 17.49 -10.72 -9.05
C THR A 59 17.12 -9.24 -9.17
N ILE A 60 16.31 -8.76 -8.24
CA ILE A 60 15.88 -7.36 -8.15
C ILE A 60 16.47 -6.76 -6.89
N SER A 61 17.20 -5.66 -7.02
CA SER A 61 17.62 -4.81 -5.92
C SER A 61 16.54 -3.75 -5.69
N ILE A 62 16.12 -3.62 -4.43
CA ILE A 62 15.06 -2.71 -4.01
C ILE A 62 15.68 -1.72 -3.03
N LYS A 63 15.74 -0.45 -3.40
CA LYS A 63 16.18 0.63 -2.52
C LYS A 63 15.02 1.58 -2.26
N ILE A 64 14.75 1.86 -0.99
CA ILE A 64 13.65 2.74 -0.57
C ILE A 64 14.26 3.87 0.27
N GLU A 65 13.93 5.11 -0.07
CA GLU A 65 14.26 6.31 0.69
C GLU A 65 12.97 6.97 1.15
N THR A 66 12.80 7.09 2.46
CA THR A 66 11.62 7.73 3.06
C THR A 66 11.80 9.25 3.16
N ASN A 67 10.71 10.00 3.31
CA ASN A 67 10.73 11.47 3.37
C ASN A 67 11.66 12.05 4.46
N ASN A 68 11.88 11.32 5.54
CA ASN A 68 12.74 11.70 6.67
C ASN A 68 14.22 11.32 6.44
N GLY A 69 14.57 10.84 5.25
CA GLY A 69 15.92 10.50 4.84
C GLY A 69 16.40 9.10 5.24
N ASN A 70 15.56 8.28 5.88
CA ASN A 70 15.94 6.89 6.15
C ASN A 70 15.99 6.10 4.84
N GLN A 71 17.01 5.26 4.70
CA GLN A 71 17.19 4.40 3.54
C GLN A 71 17.14 2.93 3.95
N MET A 72 16.47 2.13 3.13
CA MET A 72 16.43 0.68 3.23
C MET A 72 16.87 0.09 1.91
N VAL A 73 17.69 -0.97 1.96
CA VAL A 73 18.10 -1.74 0.79
C VAL A 73 17.74 -3.20 1.04
N SER A 74 17.12 -3.82 0.06
CA SER A 74 16.78 -5.23 0.05
C SER A 74 17.06 -5.82 -1.32
N SER A 75 17.07 -7.15 -1.39
CA SER A 75 17.16 -7.85 -2.67
C SER A 75 16.17 -9.01 -2.67
N SER A 76 15.55 -9.20 -3.82
CA SER A 76 14.61 -10.26 -4.11
C SER A 76 15.22 -11.15 -5.18
N ASN A 77 15.17 -12.47 -5.01
CA ASN A 77 15.66 -13.42 -6.02
C ASN A 77 14.54 -14.35 -6.48
N ARG A 78 14.67 -14.84 -7.72
CA ARG A 78 13.73 -15.80 -8.34
C ARG A 78 12.30 -15.24 -8.38
N SER A 79 11.29 -16.10 -8.55
CA SER A 79 9.89 -15.72 -8.34
C SER A 79 9.60 -15.70 -6.84
N SER A 80 9.69 -14.51 -6.26
CA SER A 80 9.38 -14.29 -4.84
C SER A 80 8.57 -13.00 -4.66
N THR A 81 7.83 -12.97 -3.55
CA THR A 81 7.07 -11.80 -3.13
C THR A 81 7.66 -11.26 -1.84
N SER A 82 8.12 -10.01 -1.88
CA SER A 82 8.64 -9.28 -0.73
C SER A 82 7.62 -8.26 -0.25
N ARG A 83 7.43 -8.16 1.07
CA ARG A 83 6.53 -7.19 1.69
C ARG A 83 7.30 -6.35 2.69
N MET A 84 7.13 -5.04 2.62
CA MET A 84 7.77 -4.09 3.54
C MET A 84 6.69 -3.16 4.09
N SER A 85 6.76 -2.86 5.39
CA SER A 85 5.80 -1.98 6.05
C SER A 85 6.47 -0.73 6.59
N PHE A 86 5.80 0.40 6.40
CA PHE A 86 6.25 1.74 6.79
C PHE A 86 5.11 2.47 7.52
N SER A 87 5.43 3.56 8.21
CA SER A 87 4.42 4.49 8.70
C SER A 87 3.96 5.40 7.56
N ALA A 88 2.70 5.85 7.58
CA ALA A 88 2.21 6.88 6.67
C ALA A 88 3.04 8.18 6.76
N ASN A 89 3.66 8.46 7.91
CA ASN A 89 4.57 9.59 8.10
C ASN A 89 5.88 9.45 7.31
N ASN A 90 6.17 8.29 6.72
CA ASN A 90 7.33 8.08 5.85
C ASN A 90 7.09 8.50 4.40
N LEU A 91 5.84 8.80 4.03
CA LEU A 91 5.46 9.26 2.69
C LEU A 91 5.77 10.76 2.47
N PRO A 92 6.07 11.19 1.24
CA PRO A 92 6.29 10.35 0.06
C PRO A 92 7.61 9.57 0.17
N MET A 93 7.66 8.39 -0.45
CA MET A 93 8.87 7.54 -0.50
C MET A 93 9.38 7.45 -1.93
N LYS A 94 10.70 7.47 -2.10
CA LYS A 94 11.36 7.12 -3.37
C LYS A 94 11.70 5.64 -3.34
N VAL A 95 11.38 4.94 -4.41
CA VAL A 95 11.65 3.52 -4.57
C VAL A 95 12.44 3.34 -5.86
N ASN A 96 13.68 2.91 -5.73
CA ASN A 96 14.52 2.51 -6.85
C ASN A 96 14.47 0.99 -6.98
N LEU A 97 14.09 0.51 -8.16
CA LEU A 97 14.13 -0.90 -8.53
C LEU A 97 15.21 -1.08 -9.58
N SER A 98 16.17 -1.97 -9.31
CA SER A 98 17.25 -2.27 -10.25
C SER A 98 17.39 -3.76 -10.51
N SER A 99 17.60 -4.14 -11.77
CA SER A 99 17.90 -5.50 -12.18
C SER A 99 18.86 -5.50 -13.35
N GLN A 100 19.94 -6.27 -13.24
CA GLN A 100 20.99 -6.32 -14.26
C GLN A 100 21.47 -4.91 -14.63
N ASP A 101 21.11 -4.43 -15.82
CA ASP A 101 21.52 -3.14 -16.39
C ASP A 101 20.38 -2.10 -16.40
N GLU A 102 19.20 -2.43 -15.87
CA GLU A 102 18.04 -1.55 -15.83
C GLU A 102 17.77 -1.06 -14.40
N SER A 103 17.40 0.21 -14.28
CA SER A 103 17.05 0.86 -13.02
C SER A 103 15.91 1.83 -13.26
N HIS A 104 14.86 1.72 -12.46
CA HIS A 104 13.68 2.57 -12.52
C HIS A 104 13.42 3.20 -11.15
N ASP A 105 13.13 4.50 -11.15
CA ASP A 105 12.78 5.25 -9.96
C ASP A 105 11.27 5.49 -9.90
N TYR A 106 10.70 5.28 -8.73
CA TYR A 106 9.28 5.46 -8.46
C TYR A 106 9.08 6.34 -7.23
N ILE A 107 7.96 7.06 -7.20
CA ILE A 107 7.44 7.75 -6.02
C ILE A 107 6.18 7.05 -5.56
N VAL A 108 6.16 6.73 -4.27
CA VAL A 108 4.93 6.37 -3.55
C VAL A 108 4.46 7.61 -2.81
N ASP A 109 3.31 8.15 -3.18
CA ASP A 109 2.75 9.37 -2.57
C ASP A 109 1.86 9.11 -1.34
N ASP A 110 1.39 10.18 -0.71
CA ASP A 110 0.55 10.14 0.50
C ASP A 110 -0.77 9.36 0.32
N GLY A 111 -1.23 9.24 -0.93
CA GLY A 111 -2.40 8.48 -1.35
C GLY A 111 -2.12 7.01 -1.64
N CYS A 112 -0.89 6.53 -1.40
CA CYS A 112 -0.42 5.20 -1.79
C CYS A 112 -0.44 4.97 -3.31
N GLN A 113 -0.32 6.03 -4.11
CA GLN A 113 -0.20 5.89 -5.57
C GLN A 113 1.27 5.71 -5.93
N VAL A 114 1.55 4.80 -6.87
CA VAL A 114 2.90 4.54 -7.40
C VAL A 114 3.04 5.27 -8.74
N LYS A 115 4.06 6.12 -8.87
CA LYS A 115 4.34 6.90 -10.09
C LYS A 115 5.80 6.73 -10.49
N GLU A 116 6.05 6.37 -11.74
CA GLU A 116 7.41 6.33 -12.28
C GLU A 116 7.97 7.75 -12.46
N VAL A 117 9.26 7.91 -12.17
CA VAL A 117 10.03 9.14 -12.37
C VAL A 117 11.02 8.90 -13.51
N ASN A 118 10.77 9.55 -14.64
CA ASN A 118 11.70 9.59 -15.77
C ASN A 118 12.92 10.48 -15.50
#